data_AF-A0A558BXL4-F1
#
_entry.id   AF-A0A558BXL4-F1
#
_cell.length_a   1.000
_cell.length_b   1.000
_cell.length_c   1.000
_cell.angle_alpha   90.00
_cell.angle_beta   90.00
_cell.angle_gamma   90.00
#
_symmetry.space_group_name_H-M   'P 1'
#
loop_
_entity.id
_entity.type
_entity.pdbx_description
1 polymer ?
#
loop_
_entity_poly.entity_id
_entity_poly.type
_entity_poly.pdbx_seq_one_letter_code
_entity_poly.pdbx_strand_id
1 'polypeptide(L)'
;MTSKPLVSFTKRGLPGLLLIALGLMLGLSLGRHSSWSVEVKPIVYPLALLLAVGGCNMIGSYIQQRPFRTMRTALLASTVLVVSLWLGSLTH
;
A
#
# COMPACT_ATOMS: atom_id res chain seq x y z
N MET A 1 4.03 26.07 -25.00
CA MET A 1 3.40 24.83 -24.47
C MET A 1 4.33 24.23 -23.44
N THR A 2 4.09 24.44 -22.15
CA THR A 2 4.89 23.84 -21.07
C THR A 2 4.52 22.36 -20.98
N SER A 3 5.44 21.49 -21.41
CA SER A 3 5.31 20.04 -21.27
C SER A 3 5.09 19.70 -19.80
N LYS A 4 3.95 19.08 -19.47
CA LYS A 4 3.74 18.53 -18.13
C LYS A 4 4.89 17.56 -17.84
N PRO A 5 5.56 17.63 -16.69
CA PRO A 5 6.65 16.73 -16.39
C PRO A 5 6.10 15.31 -16.35
N LEU A 6 6.48 14.49 -17.34
CA LEU A 6 6.22 13.06 -17.32
C LEU A 6 6.93 12.49 -16.08
N VAL A 7 6.15 11.90 -15.20
CA VAL A 7 6.67 11.28 -13.99
C VAL A 7 7.36 9.99 -14.41
N SER A 8 8.69 9.92 -14.20
CA SER A 8 9.47 8.73 -14.54
C SER A 8 8.97 7.48 -13.82
N PHE A 9 8.85 6.37 -14.55
CA PHE A 9 8.51 5.05 -14.01
C PHE A 9 9.46 4.65 -12.88
N THR A 10 10.76 4.87 -13.05
CA THR A 10 11.78 4.56 -12.02
C THR A 10 11.60 5.32 -10.71
N LYS A 11 10.95 6.50 -10.75
CA LYS A 11 10.75 7.34 -9.56
C LYS A 11 9.45 7.04 -8.81
N ARG A 12 8.44 6.47 -9.47
CA ARG A 12 7.12 6.23 -8.83
C ARG A 12 6.50 4.86 -9.13
N GLY A 13 6.60 4.38 -10.38
CA GLY A 13 6.07 3.08 -10.76
C GLY A 13 6.85 1.93 -10.14
N LEU A 14 8.17 1.93 -10.27
CA LEU A 14 9.03 0.88 -9.70
C LEU A 14 8.95 0.82 -8.17
N PRO A 15 9.09 1.93 -7.41
CA PRO A 15 8.89 1.90 -5.96
C PRO A 15 7.49 1.43 -5.56
N GLY A 16 6.46 1.85 -6.30
CA GLY A 16 5.09 1.40 -6.04
C GLY A 16 4.91 -0.11 -6.21
N LEU A 17 5.49 -0.71 -7.26
CA LEU A 17 5.46 -2.16 -7.47
C LEU A 17 6.21 -2.92 -6.38
N LEU A 18 7.38 -2.41 -5.97
CA LEU A 18 8.17 -3.01 -4.90
C LEU A 18 7.42 -2.99 -3.56
N LEU A 19 6.73 -1.90 -3.24
CA LEU A 19 5.91 -1.79 -2.03
C LEU A 19 4.72 -2.77 -2.05
N ILE A 20 4.06 -2.94 -3.20
CA ILE A 20 3.00 -3.94 -3.37
C ILE A 20 3.54 -5.34 -3.12
N ALA A 21 4.67 -5.68 -3.76
CA ALA A 21 5.31 -6.98 -3.59
C ALA A 21 5.67 -7.24 -2.12
N LEU A 22 6.26 -6.25 -1.43
CA LEU A 22 6.64 -6.36 -0.03
C LEU A 22 5.44 -6.56 0.89
N GLY A 23 4.36 -5.79 0.66
CA GLY A 23 3.11 -5.92 1.41
C GLY A 23 2.45 -7.29 1.21
N LEU A 24 2.42 -7.80 -0.03
CA LEU A 24 1.89 -9.14 -0.32
C LEU A 24 2.74 -10.23 0.31
N MET A 25 4.07 -10.14 0.25
CA MET A 25 4.97 -11.12 0.87
C MET A 25 4.79 -11.17 2.39
N LEU A 26 4.65 -10.00 3.04
CA LEU A 26 4.36 -9.91 4.48
C LEU A 26 2.96 -10.46 4.81
N GLY A 27 1.95 -10.18 3.98
CA GLY A 27 0.59 -10.70 4.18
C GLY A 27 0.53 -12.23 4.03
N LEU A 28 1.25 -12.78 3.05
CA LEU A 28 1.32 -14.24 2.83
C LEU A 28 2.09 -14.95 3.95
N SER A 29 3.15 -14.33 4.49
CA SER A 29 3.92 -14.90 5.61
C SER A 29 3.13 -14.94 6.93
N LEU A 30 2.07 -14.15 7.04
CA LEU A 30 1.11 -14.13 8.14
C LEU A 30 -0.02 -15.17 8.02
N GLY A 31 -0.07 -15.95 6.94
CA GLY A 31 -1.11 -16.95 6.69
C GLY A 31 -1.28 -18.01 7.80
N ARG A 32 -2.27 -18.91 7.62
CA ARG A 32 -2.78 -19.86 8.64
C ARG A 32 -1.75 -20.66 9.45
N HIS A 33 -0.50 -20.79 9.01
CA HIS A 33 0.57 -21.54 9.70
C HIS A 33 1.79 -20.67 10.03
N SER A 34 1.59 -19.35 10.14
CA SER A 34 2.64 -18.40 10.48
C SER A 34 3.20 -18.68 11.88
N SER A 35 4.51 -18.99 11.94
CA SER A 35 5.31 -19.19 13.16
C SER A 35 5.58 -17.90 13.93
N TRP A 36 5.06 -16.77 13.45
CA TRP A 36 5.20 -15.48 14.09
C TRP A 36 4.46 -15.47 15.42
N SER A 37 5.06 -14.83 16.43
CA SER A 37 4.46 -14.74 17.76
C SER A 37 3.13 -13.97 17.71
N VAL A 38 2.23 -14.30 18.64
CA VAL A 38 0.91 -13.67 18.76
C VAL A 38 1.01 -12.16 18.95
N GLU A 39 2.10 -11.68 19.54
CA GLU A 39 2.38 -10.26 19.76
C GLU A 39 2.79 -9.51 18.49
N VAL A 40 3.39 -10.20 17.51
CA VAL A 40 3.93 -9.56 16.31
C VAL A 40 2.91 -9.54 15.17
N LYS A 41 2.01 -10.53 15.10
CA LYS A 41 0.91 -10.57 14.12
C LYS A 41 0.09 -9.27 14.03
N PRO A 42 -0.36 -8.64 15.14
CA PRO A 42 -1.15 -7.42 15.07
C PRO A 42 -0.38 -6.19 14.57
N ILE A 43 0.96 -6.25 14.52
CA ILE A 43 1.81 -5.18 13.99
C ILE A 43 2.10 -5.43 12.50
N VAL A 44 2.43 -6.67 12.14
CA VAL A 44 2.86 -7.01 10.78
C VAL A 44 1.70 -6.94 9.80
N TYR A 45 0.50 -7.31 10.22
CA TYR A 45 -0.67 -7.26 9.34
C TYR A 45 -1.05 -5.84 8.88
N PRO A 46 -1.22 -4.84 9.77
CA PRO A 46 -1.45 -3.46 9.32
C PRO A 46 -0.26 -2.90 8.54
N LEU A 47 0.98 -3.29 8.87
CA LEU A 47 2.15 -2.90 8.09
C LEU A 47 2.07 -3.44 6.65
N ALA A 48 1.70 -4.72 6.48
CA ALA A 48 1.50 -5.34 5.17
C ALA A 48 0.43 -4.61 4.35
N LEU A 49 -0.70 -4.26 4.99
CA LEU A 49 -1.77 -3.48 4.37
C LEU A 49 -1.31 -2.09 3.94
N LEU A 50 -0.60 -1.36 4.81
CA LEU A 50 -0.07 -0.03 4.51
C LEU A 50 0.89 -0.04 3.31
N LEU A 51 1.76 -1.04 3.25
CA LEU A 51 2.71 -1.20 2.14
C LEU A 51 2.00 -1.53 0.83
N ALA A 52 1.08 -2.49 0.84
CA ALA A 52 0.35 -2.88 -0.35
C ALA A 52 -0.52 -1.73 -0.90
N VAL A 53 -1.34 -1.12 -0.05
CA VAL A 53 -2.25 -0.03 -0.44
C VAL A 53 -1.47 1.25 -0.76
N GLY A 54 -0.41 1.54 0.00
CA GLY A 54 0.50 2.66 -0.28
C GLY A 54 1.19 2.52 -1.64
N GLY A 55 1.67 1.30 -1.96
CA GLY A 55 2.24 0.97 -3.27
C GLY A 55 1.23 1.13 -4.41
N CYS A 56 -0.02 0.68 -4.22
CA CYS A 56 -1.11 0.88 -5.18
C CYS A 56 -1.37 2.37 -5.45
N ASN A 57 -1.40 3.21 -4.42
CA ASN A 57 -1.54 4.66 -4.59
C ASN A 57 -0.37 5.27 -5.37
N MET A 58 0.85 4.79 -5.12
CA MET A 58 2.06 5.31 -5.75
C MET A 58 2.10 4.97 -7.24
N ILE A 59 1.72 3.74 -7.60
CA ILE A 59 1.47 3.31 -8.98
C ILE A 59 0.33 4.11 -9.60
N GLY A 60 -0.79 4.28 -8.88
CA GLY A 60 -1.93 5.06 -9.35
C GLY A 60 -1.51 6.49 -9.72
N SER A 61 -0.64 7.13 -8.94
CA SER A 61 -0.09 8.45 -9.27
C SER A 61 0.79 8.44 -10.53
N TYR A 62 1.53 7.34 -10.78
CA TYR A 62 2.29 7.16 -12.01
C TYR A 62 1.36 6.95 -13.22
N ILE A 63 0.40 6.03 -13.15
CA ILE A 63 -0.53 5.73 -14.25
C ILE A 63 -1.33 6.98 -14.63
N GLN A 64 -1.85 7.70 -13.64
CA GLN A 64 -2.63 8.92 -13.87
C GLN A 64 -1.75 10.14 -14.20
N GLN A 65 -0.41 10.01 -14.12
CA GLN A 65 0.55 11.10 -14.29
C GLN A 65 0.22 12.32 -13.41
N ARG A 66 -0.27 12.06 -12.19
CA ARG A 66 -0.67 13.09 -11.22
C ARG A 66 0.31 13.15 -10.06
N PRO A 67 0.60 14.34 -9.50
CA PRO A 67 1.36 14.43 -8.26
C PRO A 67 0.63 13.68 -7.13
N PHE A 68 1.38 12.90 -6.35
CA PHE A 68 0.83 12.16 -5.21
C PHE A 68 0.04 13.08 -4.24
N ARG A 69 0.59 14.28 -3.99
CA ARG A 69 -0.03 15.32 -3.14
C ARG A 69 -1.41 15.81 -3.60
N THR A 70 -1.77 15.63 -4.88
CA THR A 70 -3.07 16.04 -5.43
C THR A 70 -4.11 14.93 -5.36
N MET A 71 -3.72 13.71 -4.99
CA MET A 71 -4.62 12.54 -4.91
C MET A 71 -5.28 12.40 -3.53
N ARG A 72 -5.61 13.52 -2.86
CA ARG A 72 -6.05 13.54 -1.45
C ARG A 72 -7.25 12.62 -1.18
N THR A 73 -8.24 12.61 -2.09
CA THR A 73 -9.42 11.75 -1.96
C THR A 73 -9.07 10.27 -2.06
N ALA A 74 -8.20 9.89 -3.00
CA ALA A 74 -7.73 8.52 -3.12
C ALA A 74 -6.89 8.09 -1.90
N LEU A 75 -6.07 8.99 -1.35
CA LEU A 75 -5.30 8.74 -0.13
C LEU A 75 -6.21 8.56 1.08
N LEU A 76 -7.21 9.43 1.26
CA LEU A 76 -8.19 9.30 2.34
C LEU A 76 -8.99 8.01 2.21
N ALA A 77 -9.53 7.70 1.03
CA ALA A 77 -10.25 6.46 0.78
C ALA A 77 -9.38 5.22 1.07
N SER A 78 -8.11 5.28 0.69
CA SER A 78 -7.14 4.22 0.97
C SER A 78 -6.85 4.05 2.46
N THR A 79 -6.72 5.15 3.20
CA THR A 79 -6.56 5.11 4.66
C THR A 79 -7.78 4.49 5.32
N VAL A 80 -8.99 4.88 4.92
CA VAL A 80 -10.24 4.29 5.42
C VAL A 80 -10.27 2.79 5.12
N LEU A 81 -9.94 2.38 3.89
CA LEU A 81 -9.87 0.97 3.50
C LEU A 81 -8.90 0.17 4.38
N VAL A 82 -7.68 0.68 4.60
CA VAL A 82 -6.68 0.02 5.45
C VAL A 82 -7.21 -0.14 6.88
N VAL A 83 -7.80 0.91 7.46
CA VAL A 83 -8.36 0.87 8.81
C VAL A 83 -9.53 -0.12 8.90
N SER A 84 -10.43 -0.14 7.92
CA SER A 84 -11.55 -1.07 7.87
C SER A 84 -11.10 -2.53 7.76
N LEU A 85 -10.12 -2.82 6.91
CA LEU A 85 -9.57 -4.17 6.75
C LEU A 85 -8.82 -4.61 8.02
N TRP A 86 -8.05 -3.71 8.63
CA TRP A 86 -7.37 -3.99 9.88
C TRP A 86 -8.35 -4.27 11.02
N LEU A 87 -9.38 -3.43 11.21
CA LEU A 87 -10.43 -3.66 12.20
C LEU A 87 -11.17 -4.98 11.95
N GLY A 88 -11.54 -5.28 10.70
CA GLY A 88 -12.19 -6.54 10.34
C GLY A 88 -11.33 -7.77 10.65
N SER A 89 -10.01 -7.65 10.57
CA SER A 89 -9.08 -8.73 10.95
C SER A 89 -8.98 -8.98 12.46
N LEU A 90 -9.39 -8.01 13.30
CA LEU A 90 -9.41 -8.16 14.75
C LEU A 90 -10.72 -8.79 15.26
N THR A 91 -11.78 -8.75 14.46
CA THR A 91 -13.10 -9.27 14.81
C THR A 91 -13.32 -10.74 14.42
N HIS A 92 -12.37 -11.36 13.72
CA HIS A 92 -12.39 -12.74 13.24
C HIS A 92 -11.22 -13.54 13.81
#